data_AF-A0AAD3HLG2-F1
#
_entry.id   AF-A0AAD3HLG2-F1
#
_cell.length_a   1.000
_cell.length_b   1.000
_cell.length_c   1.000
_cell.angle_alpha   90.00
_cell.angle_beta   90.00
_cell.angle_gamma   90.00
#
_symmetry.space_group_name_H-M   'P 1'
#
loop_
_entity.id
_entity.type
_entity.pdbx_description
1 polymer ?
#
loop_
_entity_poly.entity_id
_entity_poly.type
_entity_poly.pdbx_seq_one_letter_code
_entity_poly.pdbx_strand_id
1 'polypeptide(L)'
;VAVLRNYLGELLIGCYESRRLAARLTLTAAPGLDMTDIDAEQQVCSFEQQTMLAWLDALWSCFLEDTGRLRSAVQIRSSGAAGLNPLEEFRREANAAFLALLDNYRDAVLDKLLVPDFGIMTSLEVGGEEEEEEVREEQEAGQLGAAASAVLERLQERDKKQEEVASTDDRSSFGGNGNGNN
;
A
#
# COMPACT_ATOMS: atom_id res chain seq x y z
N VAL A 1 25.04 -20.10 33.09
CA VAL A 1 24.88 -19.44 31.77
C VAL A 1 23.94 -20.21 30.84
N ALA A 2 24.16 -21.51 30.60
CA ALA A 2 23.27 -22.30 29.72
C ALA A 2 21.79 -22.35 30.17
N VAL A 3 21.53 -22.54 31.48
CA VAL A 3 20.16 -22.59 32.04
C VAL A 3 19.42 -21.26 31.85
N LEU A 4 20.09 -20.13 32.13
CA LEU A 4 19.55 -18.78 31.90
C LEU A 4 19.24 -18.53 30.42
N ARG A 5 20.12 -18.98 29.51
CA ARG A 5 19.91 -18.86 28.07
C ARG A 5 18.70 -19.67 27.60
N ASN A 6 18.50 -20.87 28.13
CA ASN A 6 17.33 -21.69 27.81
C ASN A 6 16.04 -21.02 28.32
N TYR A 7 16.04 -20.53 29.56
CA TYR A 7 14.88 -19.86 30.14
C TYR A 7 14.50 -18.57 29.38
N LEU A 8 15.49 -17.75 29.01
CA LEU A 8 15.26 -16.57 28.17
C LEU A 8 14.73 -16.95 26.78
N GLY A 9 15.22 -18.06 26.20
CA GLY A 9 14.71 -18.59 24.94
C GLY A 9 13.25 -19.02 25.03
N GLU A 10 12.89 -19.77 26.06
CA GLU A 10 11.51 -20.21 26.32
C GLU A 10 10.57 -19.02 26.56
N LEU A 11 11.01 -18.02 27.32
CA LEU A 11 10.24 -16.79 27.55
C LEU A 11 9.99 -16.03 26.23
N LEU A 12 11.02 -15.90 25.38
CA LEU A 12 10.90 -15.23 24.08
C LEU A 12 9.89 -15.95 23.17
N ILE A 13 9.91 -17.29 23.16
CA ILE A 13 8.94 -18.09 22.41
C ILE A 13 7.53 -17.82 22.93
N GLY A 14 7.32 -17.86 24.25
CA GLY A 14 6.02 -17.60 24.85
C GLY A 14 5.49 -16.18 24.58
N CYS A 15 6.37 -15.18 24.62
CA CYS A 15 6.03 -13.80 24.25
C CYS A 15 5.61 -13.70 22.77
N TYR A 16 6.34 -14.36 21.88
CA TYR A 16 6.03 -14.40 20.46
C TYR A 16 4.69 -15.10 20.18
N GLU A 17 4.44 -16.26 20.77
CA GLU A 17 3.16 -17.00 20.62
C GLU A 17 1.97 -16.20 21.15
N SER A 18 2.11 -15.60 22.33
CA SER A 18 1.07 -14.75 22.93
C SER A 18 0.74 -13.56 22.01
N ARG A 19 1.76 -12.99 21.36
CA ARG A 19 1.59 -11.88 20.44
C ARG A 19 0.96 -12.30 19.12
N ARG A 20 1.36 -13.43 18.56
CA ARG A 20 0.75 -14.02 17.37
C ARG A 20 -0.75 -14.30 17.60
N LEU A 21 -1.10 -14.78 18.78
CA LEU A 21 -2.50 -14.95 19.18
C LEU A 21 -3.24 -13.61 19.25
N ALA A 22 -2.65 -12.59 19.89
CA ALA A 22 -3.26 -11.26 19.98
C ALA A 22 -3.47 -10.63 18.60
N ALA A 23 -2.53 -10.81 17.68
CA ALA A 23 -2.64 -10.37 16.28
C ALA A 23 -3.86 -11.00 15.59
N ARG A 24 -3.97 -12.33 15.66
CA ARG A 24 -5.12 -13.07 15.08
C ARG A 24 -6.46 -12.60 15.65
N LEU A 25 -6.53 -12.40 16.97
CA LEU A 25 -7.74 -11.90 17.63
C LEU A 25 -8.07 -10.47 17.20
N THR A 26 -7.07 -9.62 16.96
CA THR A 26 -7.28 -8.25 16.51
C THR A 26 -7.85 -8.22 15.09
N LEU A 27 -7.33 -9.07 14.20
CA LEU A 27 -7.78 -9.18 12.81
C LEU A 27 -9.19 -9.77 12.72
N THR A 28 -9.48 -10.83 13.46
CA THR A 28 -10.82 -11.44 13.50
C THR A 28 -11.87 -10.58 14.20
N ALA A 29 -11.47 -9.70 15.11
CA ALA A 29 -12.36 -8.74 15.77
C ALA A 29 -12.45 -7.39 15.04
N ALA A 30 -11.69 -7.18 13.95
CA ALA A 30 -11.67 -5.93 13.23
C ALA A 30 -13.04 -5.72 12.53
N PRO A 31 -13.76 -4.63 12.82
CA PRO A 31 -15.04 -4.37 12.18
C PRO A 31 -14.83 -4.07 10.69
N GLY A 32 -15.60 -4.72 9.81
CA GLY A 32 -15.56 -4.52 8.36
C GLY A 32 -14.68 -5.52 7.60
N LEU A 33 -13.76 -6.19 8.30
CA LEU A 33 -12.98 -7.31 7.77
C LEU A 33 -13.63 -8.59 8.30
N ASP A 34 -14.54 -9.21 7.54
CA ASP A 34 -15.14 -10.51 7.89
C ASP A 34 -14.11 -11.66 7.77
N MET A 35 -12.94 -11.50 8.38
CA MET A 35 -11.85 -12.46 8.37
C MET A 35 -12.19 -13.65 9.25
N THR A 36 -12.09 -14.85 8.67
CA THR A 36 -12.11 -16.06 9.47
C THR A 36 -10.80 -16.21 10.23
N ASP A 37 -10.81 -17.07 11.26
CA ASP A 37 -9.60 -17.40 12.01
C ASP A 37 -8.48 -17.98 11.13
N ILE A 38 -8.85 -18.66 10.04
CA ILE A 38 -7.90 -19.19 9.04
C ILE A 38 -7.25 -18.06 8.26
N ASP A 39 -8.04 -17.07 7.83
CA ASP A 39 -7.54 -15.91 7.06
C ASP A 39 -6.61 -15.06 7.91
N ALA A 40 -6.99 -14.80 9.17
CA ALA A 40 -6.17 -14.06 10.12
C ALA A 40 -4.84 -14.79 10.42
N GLU A 41 -4.86 -16.12 10.56
CA GLU A 41 -3.64 -16.91 10.71
C GLU A 41 -2.74 -16.83 9.46
N GLN A 42 -3.32 -16.91 8.26
CA GLN A 42 -2.58 -16.80 7.02
C GLN A 42 -1.96 -15.42 6.85
N GLN A 43 -2.67 -14.36 7.22
CA GLN A 43 -2.17 -12.99 7.12
C GLN A 43 -0.99 -12.76 8.08
N VAL A 44 -1.11 -13.20 9.34
CA VAL A 44 -0.01 -13.11 10.32
C VAL A 44 1.20 -13.91 9.86
N CYS A 45 1.01 -15.13 9.36
CA CYS A 45 2.10 -15.96 8.82
C CYS A 45 2.77 -15.28 7.61
N SER A 46 1.98 -14.68 6.72
CA SER A 46 2.49 -13.97 5.54
C SER A 46 3.30 -12.74 5.94
N PHE A 47 2.82 -11.96 6.91
CA PHE A 47 3.55 -10.82 7.47
C PHE A 47 4.89 -11.25 8.09
N GLU A 48 4.90 -12.35 8.86
CA GLU A 48 6.11 -12.90 9.48
C GLU A 48 7.15 -13.27 8.41
N GLN A 49 6.73 -14.00 7.37
CA GLN A 49 7.60 -14.40 6.27
C GLN A 49 8.15 -13.20 5.49
N GLN A 50 7.28 -12.25 5.14
CA GLN A 50 7.69 -11.03 4.44
C GLN A 50 8.68 -10.22 5.25
N THR A 51 8.46 -10.08 6.56
CA THR A 51 9.37 -9.36 7.46
C THR A 51 10.74 -10.03 7.50
N MET A 52 10.79 -11.35 7.65
CA MET A 52 12.05 -12.10 7.65
C MET A 52 12.79 -11.98 6.32
N LEU A 53 12.09 -12.11 5.19
CA LEU A 53 12.70 -12.00 3.87
C LEU A 53 13.21 -10.58 3.59
N ALA A 54 12.42 -9.55 3.88
CA ALA A 54 12.79 -8.16 3.64
C ALA A 54 14.08 -7.77 4.38
N TRP A 55 14.20 -8.16 5.66
CA TRP A 55 15.41 -7.88 6.44
C TRP A 55 16.61 -8.70 5.98
N LEU A 56 16.40 -9.96 5.56
CA LEU A 56 17.47 -10.77 5.01
C LEU A 56 18.03 -10.14 3.73
N ASP A 57 17.16 -9.76 2.80
CA ASP A 57 17.56 -9.17 1.52
C ASP A 57 18.29 -7.82 1.72
N ALA A 58 17.77 -6.97 2.60
CA ALA A 58 18.40 -5.68 2.90
C ALA A 58 19.80 -5.84 3.52
N LEU A 59 19.92 -6.68 4.56
CA LEU A 59 21.20 -6.88 5.24
C LEU A 59 22.20 -7.65 4.37
N TRP A 60 21.74 -8.62 3.59
CA TRP A 60 22.58 -9.38 2.68
C TRP A 60 23.16 -8.50 1.57
N SER A 61 22.35 -7.60 1.02
CA SER A 61 22.82 -6.62 0.03
C SER A 61 23.92 -5.72 0.59
N CYS A 62 23.72 -5.17 1.80
CA CYS A 62 24.74 -4.39 2.50
C CYS A 62 26.02 -5.20 2.75
N PHE A 63 25.89 -6.45 3.19
CA PHE A 63 27.03 -7.32 3.43
C PHE A 63 27.83 -7.64 2.17
N LEU A 64 27.16 -7.86 1.03
CA LEU A 64 27.85 -8.09 -0.24
C LEU A 64 28.62 -6.85 -0.71
N GLU A 65 28.04 -5.66 -0.55
CA GLU A 65 28.72 -4.40 -0.83
C GLU A 65 29.95 -4.21 0.06
N ASP A 66 29.81 -4.40 1.37
CA ASP A 66 30.89 -4.25 2.33
C ASP A 66 31.99 -5.29 2.11
N THR A 67 31.63 -6.53 1.80
CA THR A 67 32.59 -7.59 1.50
C THR A 67 33.34 -7.31 0.19
N GLY A 68 32.68 -6.69 -0.79
CA GLY A 68 33.30 -6.20 -2.02
C GLY A 68 34.37 -5.15 -1.73
N ARG A 69 34.04 -4.14 -0.91
CA ARG A 69 34.98 -3.09 -0.48
C ARG A 69 36.12 -3.65 0.36
N LEU A 70 35.81 -4.58 1.27
CA LEU A 70 36.77 -5.26 2.14
C LEU A 70 37.82 -6.01 1.34
N ARG A 71 37.41 -6.74 0.28
CA ARG A 71 38.35 -7.47 -0.59
C ARG A 71 39.41 -6.54 -1.18
N SER A 72 39.01 -5.38 -1.69
CA SER A 72 39.92 -4.37 -2.22
C SER A 72 40.82 -3.78 -1.13
N ALA A 73 40.26 -3.48 0.05
CA ALA A 73 41.01 -2.90 1.17
C ALA A 73 42.11 -3.84 1.69
N VAL A 74 41.81 -5.13 1.88
CA VAL A 74 42.76 -6.14 2.35
C VAL A 74 43.95 -6.28 1.40
N GLN A 75 43.68 -6.24 0.09
CA GLN A 75 44.73 -6.35 -0.92
C GLN A 75 45.72 -5.17 -0.85
N ILE A 76 45.24 -3.95 -0.62
CA ILE A 76 46.08 -2.77 -0.41
C ILE A 76 46.90 -2.89 0.90
N ARG A 77 46.28 -3.35 2.00
CA ARG A 77 46.97 -3.50 3.30
C ARG A 77 48.10 -4.53 3.23
N SER A 78 47.85 -5.67 2.59
CA SER A 78 48.85 -6.74 2.42
C SER A 78 50.04 -6.35 1.53
N SER A 79 49.86 -5.39 0.62
CA SER A 79 50.94 -4.91 -0.25
C SER A 79 51.98 -4.06 0.48
N GLY A 80 51.61 -3.44 1.61
CA GLY A 80 52.51 -2.57 2.40
C GLY A 80 53.13 -3.25 3.62
N ALA A 81 52.48 -4.28 4.17
CA ALA A 81 52.93 -4.99 5.35
C ALA A 81 53.51 -6.36 4.97
N ALA A 82 54.84 -6.45 4.86
CA ALA A 82 55.53 -7.70 4.57
C ALA A 82 55.23 -8.76 5.65
N GLY A 83 54.49 -9.82 5.30
CA GLY A 83 54.27 -10.99 6.14
C GLY A 83 52.83 -11.32 6.52
N LEU A 84 51.84 -10.48 6.18
CA LEU A 84 50.41 -10.79 6.40
C LEU A 84 49.81 -11.51 5.18
N ASN A 85 49.13 -12.63 5.40
CA ASN A 85 48.41 -13.34 4.35
C ASN A 85 47.05 -12.67 4.09
N PRO A 86 46.84 -12.00 2.93
CA PRO A 86 45.60 -11.28 2.64
C PRO A 86 44.37 -12.18 2.66
N LEU A 87 44.53 -13.45 2.28
CA LEU A 87 43.42 -14.40 2.24
C LEU A 87 42.87 -14.66 3.65
N GLU A 88 43.75 -14.86 4.62
CA GLU A 88 43.38 -15.15 6.01
C GLU A 88 42.78 -13.93 6.71
N GLU A 89 43.32 -12.74 6.43
CA GLU A 89 42.77 -11.49 6.94
C GLU A 89 41.36 -11.23 6.40
N PHE A 90 41.16 -11.39 5.09
CA PHE A 90 39.85 -11.28 4.47
C PHE A 90 38.85 -12.28 5.06
N ARG A 91 39.23 -13.55 5.21
CA ARG A 91 38.36 -14.58 5.81
C ARG A 91 37.93 -14.23 7.22
N ARG A 92 38.87 -13.78 8.05
CA ARG A 92 38.58 -13.40 9.44
C ARG A 92 37.64 -12.21 9.54
N GLU A 93 37.89 -11.16 8.76
CA GLU A 93 37.09 -9.93 8.79
C GLU A 93 35.71 -10.14 8.14
N ALA A 94 35.63 -10.89 7.04
CA ALA A 94 34.36 -11.26 6.42
C ALA A 94 33.50 -12.16 7.33
N ASN A 95 34.12 -13.09 8.07
CA ASN A 95 33.39 -13.92 9.05
C ASN A 95 32.86 -13.07 10.20
N ALA A 96 33.66 -12.13 10.73
CA ALA A 96 33.20 -11.19 11.75
C ALA A 96 32.04 -10.32 11.27
N ALA A 97 32.12 -9.80 10.04
CA ALA A 97 31.03 -9.04 9.42
C ALA A 97 29.76 -9.89 9.22
N PHE A 98 29.91 -11.16 8.84
CA PHE A 98 28.79 -12.08 8.70
C PHE A 98 28.12 -12.40 10.03
N LEU A 99 28.88 -12.62 11.10
CA LEU A 99 28.31 -12.81 12.44
C LEU A 99 27.55 -11.56 12.91
N ALA A 100 28.10 -10.37 12.67
CA ALA A 100 27.40 -9.12 12.96
C ALA A 100 26.10 -8.97 12.14
N LEU A 101 26.09 -9.41 10.87
CA LEU A 101 24.87 -9.48 10.07
C LEU A 101 23.81 -10.38 10.72
N LEU A 102 24.19 -11.56 11.21
CA LEU A 102 23.23 -12.49 11.83
C LEU A 102 22.64 -11.92 13.13
N ASP A 103 23.45 -11.24 13.94
CA ASP A 103 22.98 -10.58 15.14
C ASP A 103 22.04 -9.40 14.80
N ASN A 104 22.41 -8.56 13.84
CA ASN A 104 21.56 -7.47 13.37
C ASN A 104 20.24 -7.97 12.74
N TYR A 105 20.30 -9.06 11.99
CA TYR A 105 19.12 -9.71 11.42
C TYR A 105 18.16 -10.19 12.51
N ARG A 106 18.69 -10.90 13.52
CA ARG A 106 17.90 -11.35 14.66
C ARG A 106 17.23 -10.16 15.34
N ASP A 107 17.98 -9.12 15.65
CA ASP A 107 17.47 -7.98 16.42
C ASP A 107 16.43 -7.17 15.62
N ALA A 108 16.64 -6.97 14.31
CA ALA A 108 15.70 -6.29 13.43
C ALA A 108 14.38 -7.07 13.23
N VAL A 109 14.47 -8.40 13.05
CA VAL A 109 13.29 -9.25 12.94
C VAL A 109 12.54 -9.29 14.27
N LEU A 110 13.24 -9.44 15.41
CA LEU A 110 12.59 -9.44 16.71
C LEU A 110 11.91 -8.12 17.04
N ASP A 111 12.52 -6.98 16.72
CA ASP A 111 11.89 -5.65 16.91
C ASP A 111 10.55 -5.56 16.17
N LYS A 112 10.52 -6.00 14.90
CA LYS A 112 9.31 -5.96 14.09
C LYS A 112 8.27 -7.01 14.46
N LEU A 113 8.67 -8.24 14.77
CA LEU A 113 7.73 -9.32 15.11
C LEU A 113 7.20 -9.21 16.54
N LEU A 114 8.01 -8.70 17.48
CA LEU A 114 7.59 -8.48 18.85
C LEU A 114 6.88 -7.14 19.05
N VAL A 115 6.92 -6.22 18.07
CA VAL A 115 6.18 -4.94 18.07
C VAL A 115 5.58 -4.60 16.67
N PRO A 116 4.71 -5.44 16.04
CA PRO A 116 4.01 -5.01 14.84
C PRO A 116 3.01 -3.92 15.17
N ASP A 117 2.92 -2.95 14.28
CA ASP A 117 1.85 -1.97 14.23
C ASP A 117 0.66 -2.58 13.49
N PHE A 118 -0.27 -3.18 14.24
CA PHE A 118 -1.44 -3.85 13.67
C PHE A 118 -2.46 -2.86 13.08
N GLY A 119 -2.39 -1.57 13.45
CA GLY A 119 -3.25 -0.55 12.86
C GLY A 119 -2.97 -0.32 11.37
N ILE A 120 -1.72 -0.55 10.93
CA ILE A 120 -1.33 -0.42 9.52
C ILE A 120 -1.78 -1.65 8.71
N MET A 121 -1.77 -2.86 9.29
CA MET A 121 -2.20 -4.07 8.58
C MET A 121 -3.69 -4.06 8.27
N THR A 122 -4.52 -3.56 9.20
CA THR A 122 -5.98 -3.43 8.98
C THR A 122 -6.33 -2.36 7.95
N SER A 123 -5.55 -1.26 7.84
CA SER A 123 -5.82 -0.20 6.88
C SER A 123 -5.38 -0.53 5.45
N LEU A 124 -4.40 -1.43 5.27
CA LEU A 124 -3.89 -1.78 3.94
C LEU A 124 -4.88 -2.61 3.11
N GLU A 125 -5.78 -3.36 3.75
CA GLU A 125 -6.81 -4.14 3.05
C GLU A 125 -8.13 -3.37 2.87
N VAL A 126 -8.50 -2.50 3.81
CA VAL A 126 -9.73 -1.68 3.71
C VAL A 126 -9.57 -0.53 2.70
N GLY A 127 -8.35 0.00 2.51
CA GLY A 127 -8.09 1.06 1.54
C GLY A 127 -8.25 0.66 0.06
N GLY A 128 -8.40 -0.64 -0.24
CA GLY A 128 -8.72 -1.10 -1.59
C GLY A 128 -10.21 -1.03 -1.95
N GLU A 129 -11.09 -0.99 -0.95
CA GLU A 129 -12.55 -0.95 -1.16
C GLU A 129 -13.08 0.49 -1.12
N GLU A 130 -12.46 1.37 -0.32
CA GLU A 130 -12.85 2.79 -0.26
C GLU A 130 -12.55 3.56 -1.57
N GLU A 131 -11.48 3.19 -2.29
CA GLU A 131 -11.16 3.79 -3.61
C GLU A 131 -12.18 3.40 -4.70
N GLU A 132 -12.81 2.22 -4.62
CA GLU A 132 -13.84 1.80 -5.58
C GLU A 132 -15.19 2.48 -5.33
N GLU A 133 -15.52 2.81 -4.07
CA GLU A 133 -16.73 3.54 -3.71
C GLU A 133 -16.64 5.03 -4.07
N GLU A 134 -15.47 5.67 -3.88
CA GLU A 134 -15.25 7.08 -4.26
C GLU A 134 -15.33 7.27 -5.79
N VAL A 135 -14.76 6.34 -6.58
CA VAL A 135 -14.86 6.38 -8.06
C VAL A 135 -16.30 6.14 -8.54
N ARG A 136 -17.08 5.35 -7.82
CA ARG A 136 -18.48 5.09 -8.16
C ARG A 136 -19.38 6.28 -7.82
N GLU A 137 -19.18 6.93 -6.67
CA GLU A 137 -19.91 8.16 -6.32
C GLU A 137 -19.59 9.31 -7.29
N GLU A 138 -18.33 9.46 -7.73
CA GLU A 138 -17.98 10.45 -8.77
C GLU A 138 -18.63 10.14 -10.13
N GLN A 139 -18.73 8.87 -10.53
CA GLN A 139 -19.42 8.48 -11.77
C GLN A 139 -20.93 8.70 -11.72
N GLU A 140 -21.57 8.43 -10.57
CA GLU A 140 -23.02 8.65 -10.39
C GLU A 140 -23.34 10.17 -10.31
N ALA A 141 -22.49 10.96 -9.65
CA ALA A 141 -22.59 12.43 -9.64
C ALA A 141 -22.37 13.03 -11.04
N GLY A 142 -21.42 12.48 -11.81
CA GLY A 142 -21.16 12.88 -13.20
C GLY A 142 -22.33 12.58 -14.15
N GLN A 143 -23.03 11.45 -13.98
CA GLN A 143 -24.21 11.10 -14.79
C GLN A 143 -25.42 11.99 -14.48
N LEU A 144 -25.66 12.32 -13.20
CA LEU A 144 -26.71 13.26 -12.81
C LEU A 144 -26.43 14.68 -13.32
N GLY A 145 -25.16 15.11 -13.28
CA GLY A 145 -24.72 16.39 -13.87
C GLY A 145 -24.92 16.44 -15.39
N ALA A 146 -24.58 15.37 -16.10
CA ALA A 146 -24.78 15.26 -17.55
C ALA A 146 -26.27 15.25 -17.93
N ALA A 147 -27.11 14.53 -17.17
CA ALA A 147 -28.55 14.53 -17.37
C ALA A 147 -29.19 15.91 -17.11
N ALA A 148 -28.74 16.62 -16.07
CA ALA A 148 -29.19 17.98 -15.77
C ALA A 148 -28.79 18.99 -16.87
N SER A 149 -27.56 18.90 -17.38
CA SER A 149 -27.11 19.73 -18.52
C SER A 149 -27.91 19.46 -19.79
N ALA A 150 -28.20 18.20 -20.11
CA ALA A 150 -29.01 17.83 -21.28
C ALA A 150 -30.47 18.33 -21.17
N VAL A 151 -31.03 18.37 -19.96
CA VAL A 151 -32.36 18.95 -19.71
C VAL A 151 -32.35 20.46 -19.85
N LEU A 152 -31.30 21.14 -19.37
CA LEU A 152 -31.16 22.59 -19.49
C LEU A 152 -30.99 23.03 -20.95
N GLU A 153 -30.20 22.30 -21.74
CA GLU A 153 -30.01 22.56 -23.17
C GLU A 153 -31.32 22.39 -23.95
N ARG A 154 -32.13 21.37 -23.63
CA ARG A 154 -33.46 21.19 -24.21
C ARG A 154 -34.45 22.31 -23.85
N LEU A 155 -34.33 22.92 -22.67
CA LEU A 155 -35.16 24.07 -22.29
C LEU A 155 -34.74 25.33 -23.05
N GLN A 156 -33.43 25.57 -23.20
CA GLN A 156 -32.92 26.70 -23.98
C GLN A 156 -33.26 26.61 -25.48
N GLU A 157 -33.28 25.41 -26.05
CA GLU A 157 -33.76 25.21 -27.43
C GLU A 157 -35.26 25.46 -27.60
N ARG A 158 -36.08 25.21 -26.55
CA ARG A 158 -37.52 25.51 -26.59
C ARG A 158 -37.80 27.01 -26.51
N ASP A 159 -37.04 27.74 -25.70
CA ASP A 159 -37.16 29.21 -25.61
C ASP A 159 -36.76 29.88 -26.92
N LYS A 160 -35.66 29.45 -27.56
CA LYS A 160 -35.27 29.96 -28.88
C LYS A 160 -36.31 29.70 -29.97
N LYS A 161 -36.99 28.54 -29.94
CA LYS A 161 -38.07 28.22 -30.88
C LYS A 161 -39.36 29.01 -30.62
N GLN A 162 -39.62 29.45 -29.39
CA GLN A 162 -40.76 30.33 -29.11
C GLN A 162 -40.50 31.78 -29.55
N GLU A 163 -39.26 32.24 -29.50
CA GLU A 163 -38.89 33.58 -29.99
C GLU A 163 -38.92 33.69 -31.52
N GLU A 164 -38.58 32.62 -32.25
CA GLU A 164 -38.63 32.60 -33.71
C GLU A 164 -40.07 32.58 -34.27
N VAL A 165 -41.02 31.95 -33.56
CA VAL A 165 -42.45 31.93 -33.94
C VAL A 165 -43.12 33.28 -33.67
N ALA A 166 -42.68 34.04 -32.66
CA ALA A 166 -43.17 35.39 -32.37
C ALA A 166 -42.69 36.46 -33.36
N SER A 167 -41.63 36.19 -34.15
CA SER A 167 -41.12 37.12 -35.17
C SER A 167 -41.80 36.95 -36.56
N THR A 168 -42.60 35.91 -36.77
CA THR A 168 -43.29 35.64 -38.05
C THR A 168 -44.76 36.05 -38.10
N ASP A 169 -45.28 36.70 -37.06
CA ASP A 169 -46.71 37.05 -36.95
C ASP A 169 -47.01 38.56 -37.03
N ASP A 170 -46.13 39.35 -37.67
CA ASP A 170 -46.33 40.80 -37.85
C ASP A 170 -46.20 41.27 -39.32
N ARG A 171 -46.66 40.45 -40.28
CA ARG A 171 -46.89 40.91 -41.66
C ARG A 171 -47.99 40.13 -42.41
N SER A 172 -49.22 40.16 -41.91
CA SER A 172 -50.42 39.99 -42.75
C SER A 172 -51.65 40.65 -42.13
N SER A 173 -51.55 41.97 -41.94
CA SER A 173 -52.71 42.83 -41.74
C SER A 173 -53.44 43.06 -43.08
N PHE A 174 -54.75 42.88 -43.02
CA PHE A 174 -55.79 43.61 -43.76
C PHE A 174 -56.11 43.29 -45.24
N GLY A 175 -57.32 42.75 -45.42
CA GLY A 175 -58.10 42.67 -46.67
C GLY A 175 -58.95 41.40 -46.66
N GLY A 176 -60.22 41.37 -46.25
CA GLY A 176 -61.29 42.33 -46.50
C GLY A 176 -62.09 41.87 -47.73
N ASN A 177 -63.19 41.14 -47.55
CA ASN A 177 -64.46 41.46 -48.23
C ASN A 177 -65.62 40.58 -47.73
N GLY A 178 -66.67 41.23 -47.26
CA GLY A 178 -68.00 40.65 -47.28
C GLY A 178 -68.57 40.72 -48.70
N ASN A 179 -69.49 39.82 -49.01
CA ASN A 179 -70.44 40.07 -50.06
C ASN A 179 -71.79 39.48 -49.67
N GLY A 180 -72.76 40.37 -49.51
CA GLY A 180 -74.18 40.07 -49.40
C GLY A 180 -74.91 40.49 -50.68
N ASN A 181 -76.05 39.83 -50.88
CA ASN A 181 -77.16 40.08 -51.81
C ASN A 181 -76.93 39.80 -53.31
N ASN A 182 -77.62 38.78 -53.83
CA ASN A 182 -79.01 38.92 -54.29
C ASN A 182 -79.73 37.57 -54.28
#